data_AF-J9G486-F1
#
_entry.id   AF-J9G486-F1
#
_cell.length_a   1.000
_cell.length_b   1.000
_cell.length_c   1.000
_cell.angle_alpha   90.00
_cell.angle_beta   90.00
_cell.angle_gamma   90.00
#
_symmetry.space_group_name_H-M   'P 1'
#
loop_
_entity.id
_entity.type
_entity.pdbx_description
1 polymer ?
#
loop_
_entity_poly.entity_id
_entity_poly.type
_entity_poly.pdbx_seq_one_letter_code
_entity_poly.pdbx_strand_id
1 'polypeptide(L)' 'MVKVLKDEKVDLILCLSHSGTSEKEEKSEDEILAKEVPDLDVIVSGHSHTSLEQAIQHGD' A
#
# COMPACT_ATOMS: atom_id res chain seq x y z
N MET A 1 -13.72 3.17 0.33
CA MET A 1 -13.32 3.88 -0.90
C MET A 1 -12.92 2.92 -2.00
N VAL A 2 -12.03 1.96 -1.72
CA VAL A 2 -11.61 0.92 -2.68
C VAL A 2 -12.78 0.16 -3.34
N LYS A 3 -13.80 -0.22 -2.57
CA LYS A 3 -15.03 -0.84 -3.11
C LYS A 3 -15.70 -0.02 -4.23
N VAL A 4 -15.78 1.31 -4.08
CA VAL A 4 -16.39 2.19 -5.09
C VAL A 4 -15.57 2.17 -6.38
N LEU A 5 -14.23 2.20 -6.27
CA LEU A 5 -13.34 2.14 -7.43
C LEU A 5 -13.46 0.79 -8.16
N LYS A 6 -13.61 -0.32 -7.41
CA LYS A 6 -13.87 -1.63 -8.00
C LYS A 6 -15.20 -1.70 -8.74
N ASP A 7 -16.26 -1.09 -8.19
CA ASP A 7 -17.57 -1.04 -8.83
C ASP A 7 -17.53 -0.25 -10.16
N GLU A 8 -16.65 0.75 -10.26
CA GLU A 8 -16.34 1.50 -11.50
C GLU A 8 -15.48 0.69 -12.50
N LYS A 9 -15.09 -0.55 -12.16
CA LYS A 9 -14.33 -1.48 -13.01
C LYS A 9 -13.00 -0.91 -13.49
N VAL A 10 -12.27 -0.25 -12.59
CA VAL A 10 -10.90 0.21 -12.87
C VAL A 10 -9.95 -0.98 -13.00
N ASP A 11 -8.93 -0.82 -13.85
CA ASP A 11 -7.91 -1.86 -14.06
C ASP A 11 -6.83 -1.88 -12.96
N LEU A 12 -6.66 -0.76 -12.25
CA LEU A 12 -5.60 -0.58 -11.25
C LEU A 12 -6.00 0.46 -10.19
N ILE A 13 -5.69 0.17 -8.92
CA ILE A 13 -5.92 1.05 -7.78
C ILE A 13 -4.57 1.39 -7.13
N LEU A 14 -4.20 2.67 -7.21
CA LEU A 14 -3.02 3.21 -6.53
C LEU A 14 -3.41 4.00 -5.27
N CYS A 15 -2.73 3.74 -4.17
CA CYS A 15 -2.81 4.54 -2.95
C CYS A 15 -1.58 5.45 -2.85
N LEU A 16 -1.80 6.74 -2.68
CA LEU A 16 -0.75 7.69 -2.32
C LEU A 16 -0.78 7.85 -0.80
N SER A 17 0.21 7.28 -0.12
CA SER A 17 0.26 7.22 1.33
C SER A 17 1.37 8.11 1.90
N HIS A 18 1.08 8.74 3.03
CA HIS A 18 2.07 9.43 3.87
C HIS A 18 2.08 8.82 5.28
N SER A 19 2.01 7.48 5.35
CA SER A 19 2.09 6.70 6.59
C SER A 19 3.46 6.04 6.75
N GLY A 20 4.01 5.48 5.68
CA GLY A 20 5.37 4.96 5.65
C GLY A 20 5.50 3.49 6.02
N THR A 21 6.73 3.02 5.96
CA THR A 21 7.12 1.64 6.26
C THR A 21 8.15 1.59 7.39
N SER A 22 8.26 0.44 8.04
CA SER A 22 9.19 0.18 9.13
C SER A 22 9.73 -1.25 9.07
N GLU A 23 10.97 -1.46 9.52
CA GLU A 23 11.52 -2.82 9.70
C GLU A 23 10.71 -3.64 10.72
N LYS A 24 9.99 -2.97 11.62
CA LYS A 24 9.06 -3.63 12.54
C LYS A 24 7.70 -3.69 11.89
N GLU A 25 7.30 -4.91 11.54
CA GLU A 25 6.03 -5.20 10.85
C GLU A 25 4.82 -4.56 11.55
N GLU A 26 4.77 -4.62 12.89
CA GLU A 26 3.69 -4.03 13.72
C GLU A 26 3.59 -2.49 13.62
N LYS A 27 4.62 -1.83 13.10
CA LYS A 27 4.71 -0.37 12.89
C LYS A 27 4.78 0.01 11.43
N SER A 28 4.69 -0.95 10.52
CA SER A 28 4.79 -0.71 9.08
C SER A 28 3.40 -0.49 8.52
N GLU A 29 2.89 0.73 8.67
CA GLU A 29 1.49 1.10 8.38
C GLU A 29 1.10 0.81 6.93
N ASP A 30 1.97 1.12 5.96
CA ASP A 30 1.68 0.86 4.54
C ASP A 30 1.68 -0.64 4.22
N GLU A 31 2.52 -1.44 4.89
CA GLU A 31 2.52 -2.90 4.73
C GLU A 31 1.30 -3.55 5.38
N ILE A 32 0.87 -3.04 6.55
CA ILE A 32 -0.37 -3.46 7.20
C ILE A 32 -1.56 -3.14 6.28
N LEU A 33 -1.61 -1.93 5.71
CA LEU A 33 -2.65 -1.53 4.78
C LEU A 33 -2.70 -2.44 3.55
N ALA A 34 -1.55 -2.79 2.98
CA ALA A 34 -1.46 -3.71 1.84
C ALA A 34 -2.06 -5.10 2.17
N LYS A 35 -1.84 -5.61 3.39
CA LYS A 35 -2.40 -6.90 3.84
C LYS A 35 -3.90 -6.85 4.09
N GLU A 36 -4.39 -5.76 4.69
CA GLU A 36 -5.80 -5.61 5.05
C GLU A 36 -6.69 -5.26 3.85
N VAL A 37 -6.10 -4.70 2.79
CA VAL A 37 -6.83 -4.26 1.59
C VAL A 37 -6.23 -4.93 0.35
N PRO A 38 -6.53 -6.23 0.11
CA PRO A 38 -5.99 -6.99 -1.03
C PRO A 38 -6.46 -6.49 -2.40
N ASP A 39 -7.43 -5.59 -2.39
CA ASP A 39 -7.98 -4.92 -3.56
C ASP A 39 -7.08 -3.79 -4.07
N LEU A 40 -6.03 -3.43 -3.34
CA LEU A 40 -5.10 -2.38 -3.67
C LEU A 40 -3.88 -2.96 -4.39
N ASP A 41 -3.55 -2.39 -5.55
CA ASP A 41 -2.47 -2.94 -6.37
C ASP A 41 -1.11 -2.30 -6.07
N VAL A 42 -1.07 -0.99 -5.82
CA VAL A 42 0.18 -0.25 -5.58
C VAL A 42 0.00 0.78 -4.47
N ILE A 43 0.98 0.84 -3.56
CA ILE A 43 1.15 1.94 -2.61
C ILE A 43 2.39 2.75 -2.99
N VAL A 44 2.22 4.05 -3.18
CA VAL A 44 3.32 5.01 -3.22
C VAL A 44 3.46 5.58 -1.80
N SER A 45 4.46 5.08 -1.09
CA SER A 45 4.71 5.39 0.33
C SER A 45 5.46 6.72 0.53
N GLY A 46 5.43 7.23 1.77
CA GLY A 46 6.08 8.47 2.20
C GLY A 46 6.33 8.48 3.71
N HIS A 47 6.53 9.65 4.31
CA HIS A 47 6.69 9.86 5.76
C HIS A 47 7.97 9.31 6.42
N SER A 48 8.34 8.05 6.19
CA SER A 48 9.46 7.39 6.88
C SER A 48 10.85 7.91 6.48
N HIS A 49 10.94 8.71 5.40
CA HIS A 49 12.19 9.16 4.79
C HIS A 49 13.13 8.00 4.38
N THR A 50 12.54 6.82 4.16
CA THR A 50 13.25 5.63 3.70
C THR A 50 13.25 5.56 2.18
N SER A 51 14.38 5.20 1.59
CA SER A 51 14.46 4.83 0.17
C SER A 51 14.35 3.31 0.04
N LEU A 52 13.48 2.85 -0.84
CA LEU A 52 13.32 1.43 -1.15
C LEU A 52 13.96 1.17 -2.53
N GLU A 53 15.01 0.35 -2.59
CA GLU A 53 15.60 -0.06 -3.87
C GLU A 53 14.71 -1.06 -4.61
N GLN A 54 13.93 -1.83 -3.86
CA GLN A 54 12.95 -2.79 -4.36
C GLN A 54 11.62 -2.58 -3.65
N ALA A 55 10.51 -2.78 -4.36
CA ALA A 55 9.19 -2.72 -3.75
C ALA A 55 9.02 -3.84 -2.73
N ILE A 56 8.36 -3.52 -1.61
CA ILE A 56 7.88 -4.53 -0.67
C ILE A 56 6.60 -5.11 -1.26
N GLN A 57 6.51 -6.43 -1.34
CA GLN A 57 5.37 -7.14 -1.91
C GLN A 57 4.58 -7.88 -0.83
N HIS A 58 3.28 -7.64 -0.80
CA HIS A 58 2.30 -8.39 0.00
C HIS A 58 1.16 -8.80 -0.93
N GLY A 59 0.79 -10.08 -0.94
CA GLY A 59 -0.14 -10.64 -1.93
C GLY A 59 0.55 -11.19 -3.18
N ASP A 60 -0.26 -11.59 -4.17
CA ASP A 60 0.17 -12.22 -5.42
C ASP A 60 0.38 -11.22 -6.56
#